data_AF-G3UNP2-F1
#
_entry.id   AF-G3UNP2-F1
#
_cell.length_a   1.000
_cell.length_b   1.000
_cell.length_c   1.000
_cell.angle_alpha   90.00
_cell.angle_beta   90.00
_cell.angle_gamma   90.00
#
_symmetry.space_group_name_H-M   'P 1'
#
loop_
_entity.id
_entity.type
_entity.pdbx_description
1 polymer ?
#
loop_
_entity_poly.entity_id
_entity_poly.type
_entity_poly.pdbx_seq_one_letter_code
_entity_poly.pdbx_strand_id
1 'polypeptide(L)'
;MNLLPKSSKEFGSVEYWEKFFQLRGKKAFEWYGTYLELCGVLHKYIKPREKVLVIGCGNSELSEQLYDVGYQDIVNIDISEAVIKQMREHNASRRPHMSFLKMDMMQMEFPDASFQVVLDKGTLDAVLTDEEEKTLQQVDRMLAEVGRVLQVGGRYLCISLAQAHVLKKAVGHFAGEGWMVRVHQVANSQDQVLEAEHRFSLPVFAFIMTKFRPVPGSALQIFELCAQEQGKPVRLESAERLAEAVLERQQYAWLCSQLRRKAGLGSVSLDLCDGDTGEPRYTLHVVDSSTVKPSRDNHFAIFIIPQGRETEWLFGMEEGRKQLAASAGFRRLVTVALHRGQQYEGMDSIQAELSARVMELAPAGMPAQQQVPFLSVGGDIGIRTVQHRDCSPMSGDFVVEDVQGDDKHFFRRLIFLNNRNVVQSEARLLKDVSHRDLAVKWQEAGWWLTNLIPSHSLYLTVCPSGRAAWEELEREFRT
;
A
#
# COMPACT_ATOMS: atom_id res chain seq x y z
N MET A 1 13.09 19.46 25.13
CA MET A 1 11.62 19.51 25.19
C MET A 1 11.08 18.89 23.92
N ASN A 2 10.07 18.01 24.02
CA ASN A 2 9.38 17.51 22.83
C ASN A 2 8.49 18.64 22.29
N LEU A 3 8.87 19.20 21.14
CA LEU A 3 8.21 20.36 20.54
C LEU A 3 7.08 19.97 19.60
N LEU A 4 6.87 18.67 19.32
CA LEU A 4 5.86 18.20 18.38
C LEU A 4 4.43 18.44 18.89
N PRO A 5 3.45 18.62 17.99
CA PRO A 5 2.06 18.82 18.37
C PRO A 5 1.56 17.56 19.09
N LYS A 6 0.76 17.77 20.13
CA LYS A 6 0.19 16.67 20.94
C LYS A 6 -1.24 16.31 20.56
N SER A 7 -1.86 17.11 19.69
CA SER A 7 -3.22 16.90 19.21
C SER A 7 -3.39 17.49 17.81
N SER A 8 -4.42 17.04 17.09
CA SER A 8 -4.83 17.61 15.80
C SER A 8 -5.13 19.11 15.91
N LYS A 9 -5.77 19.54 17.00
CA LYS A 9 -6.05 20.97 17.27
C LYS A 9 -4.79 21.82 17.39
N GLU A 10 -3.72 21.32 18.01
CA GLU A 10 -2.43 22.01 18.03
C GLU A 10 -1.81 22.05 16.64
N PHE A 11 -1.91 20.96 15.88
CA PHE A 11 -1.35 20.86 14.52
C PHE A 11 -1.97 21.86 13.54
N GLY A 12 -3.26 22.19 13.70
CA GLY A 12 -3.94 23.21 12.90
C GLY A 12 -3.86 24.65 13.42
N SER A 13 -3.16 24.92 14.53
CA SER A 13 -3.10 26.26 15.14
C SER A 13 -1.95 27.10 14.59
N VAL A 14 -2.27 28.31 14.14
CA VAL A 14 -1.30 29.32 13.72
C VAL A 14 -0.38 29.71 14.88
N GLU A 15 -0.94 29.91 16.07
CA GLU A 15 -0.21 30.28 17.28
C GLU A 15 0.78 29.19 17.71
N TYR A 16 0.38 27.92 17.55
CA TYR A 16 1.26 26.79 17.82
C TYR A 16 2.49 26.81 16.91
N TRP A 17 2.30 26.99 15.59
CA TRP A 17 3.42 27.01 14.64
C TRP A 17 4.34 28.21 14.82
N GLU A 18 3.78 29.40 15.05
CA GLU A 18 4.56 30.59 15.36
C GLU A 18 5.46 30.37 16.59
N LYS A 19 4.91 29.77 17.66
CA LYS A 19 5.67 29.41 18.86
C LYS A 19 6.68 28.29 18.60
N PHE A 20 6.31 27.27 17.82
CA PHE A 20 7.18 26.16 17.45
C PHE A 20 8.45 26.66 16.77
N PHE A 21 8.32 27.54 15.77
CA PHE A 21 9.47 28.08 15.03
C PHE A 21 10.32 29.01 15.89
N GLN A 22 9.70 29.82 16.77
CA GLN A 22 10.44 30.64 17.74
C GLN A 22 11.29 29.79 18.71
N LEU A 23 10.77 28.65 19.18
CA LEU A 23 11.45 27.79 20.16
C LEU A 23 12.46 26.82 19.54
N ARG A 24 12.23 26.36 18.31
CA ARG A 24 13.06 25.36 17.65
C ARG A 24 14.41 25.93 17.16
N GLY A 25 14.43 27.21 16.78
CA GLY A 25 15.61 27.87 16.24
C GLY A 25 15.94 27.43 14.81
N LYS A 26 17.24 27.45 14.46
CA LYS A 26 17.71 27.36 13.06
C LYS A 26 17.71 25.96 12.44
N LYS A 27 17.53 24.89 13.21
CA LYS A 27 17.63 23.52 12.69
C LYS A 27 16.36 23.15 11.91
N ALA A 28 16.55 22.75 10.66
CA ALA A 28 15.48 22.32 9.76
C ALA A 28 14.59 21.22 10.36
N PHE A 29 13.37 21.15 9.85
CA PHE A 29 12.43 20.08 10.16
C PHE A 29 11.75 19.55 8.92
N GLU A 30 11.75 18.22 8.80
CA GLU A 30 11.16 17.54 7.66
C GLU A 30 9.96 16.71 8.12
N TRP A 31 8.77 17.15 7.68
CA TRP A 31 7.58 16.31 7.66
C TRP A 31 7.57 15.45 6.40
N TYR A 32 7.16 14.19 6.57
CA TYR A 32 6.87 13.23 5.49
C TYR A 32 8.02 13.00 4.51
N GLY A 33 9.24 13.03 5.04
CA GLY A 33 10.45 12.66 4.33
C GLY A 33 11.30 13.86 3.91
N THR A 34 12.58 13.58 3.68
CA THR A 34 13.55 14.54 3.17
C THR A 34 13.47 14.64 1.64
N TYR A 35 14.15 15.64 1.06
CA TYR A 35 14.29 15.74 -0.39
C TYR A 35 14.82 14.47 -1.04
N LEU A 36 15.81 13.77 -0.44
CA LEU A 36 16.37 12.54 -1.04
C LEU A 36 15.32 11.42 -1.18
N GLU A 37 14.34 11.39 -0.29
CA GLU A 37 13.26 10.40 -0.31
C GLU A 37 12.16 10.79 -1.30
N LEU A 38 12.02 12.10 -1.57
CA LEU A 38 10.97 12.64 -2.43
C LEU A 38 11.47 12.97 -3.85
N CYS A 39 12.78 13.07 -4.09
CA CYS A 39 13.31 13.63 -5.33
C CYS A 39 12.92 12.81 -6.56
N GLY A 40 12.77 11.48 -6.42
CA GLY A 40 12.33 10.60 -7.51
C GLY A 40 10.95 11.01 -8.06
N VAL A 41 9.97 11.21 -7.17
CA VAL A 41 8.63 11.67 -7.57
C VAL A 41 8.64 13.15 -7.96
N LEU A 42 9.35 14.01 -7.23
CA LEU A 42 9.37 15.45 -7.53
C LEU A 42 9.96 15.74 -8.91
N HIS A 43 11.08 15.12 -9.28
CA HIS A 43 11.70 15.31 -10.60
C HIS A 43 10.85 14.78 -11.76
N LYS A 44 9.94 13.83 -11.49
CA LYS A 44 8.96 13.33 -12.48
C LYS A 44 7.87 14.37 -12.76
N TYR A 45 7.55 15.21 -11.78
CA TYR A 45 6.41 16.12 -11.81
C TYR A 45 6.75 17.60 -11.68
N ILE A 46 8.01 17.97 -11.62
CA ILE A 46 8.45 19.35 -11.64
C ILE A 46 9.55 19.42 -12.69
N LYS A 47 9.50 20.42 -13.57
CA LYS A 47 10.57 20.69 -14.54
C LYS A 47 11.36 21.91 -14.08
N PRO A 48 12.69 21.96 -14.31
CA PRO A 48 13.53 23.08 -13.84
C PRO A 48 13.10 24.48 -14.27
N ARG A 49 12.38 24.59 -15.40
CA ARG A 49 11.91 25.88 -15.96
C ARG A 49 10.50 26.27 -15.50
N GLU A 50 9.84 25.42 -14.71
CA GLU A 50 8.49 25.70 -14.23
C GLU A 50 8.54 26.55 -12.96
N LYS A 51 7.58 27.46 -12.85
CA LYS A 51 7.36 28.26 -11.66
C LYS A 51 6.60 27.45 -10.61
N VAL A 52 7.22 27.30 -9.45
CA VAL A 52 6.74 26.47 -8.34
C VAL A 52 6.29 27.35 -7.18
N LEU A 53 5.07 27.13 -6.71
CA LEU A 53 4.59 27.67 -5.43
C LEU A 53 4.67 26.57 -4.38
N VAL A 54 5.37 26.81 -3.27
CA VAL A 54 5.38 25.93 -2.10
C VAL A 54 4.52 26.57 -1.02
N ILE A 55 3.40 25.92 -0.68
CA ILE A 55 2.48 26.39 0.36
C ILE A 55 2.82 25.74 1.71
N GLY A 56 2.67 26.50 2.80
CA GLY A 56 3.03 26.05 4.15
C GLY A 56 4.48 25.57 4.24
N CYS A 57 5.42 26.36 3.70
CA CYS A 57 6.80 25.91 3.51
C CYS A 57 7.55 25.59 4.81
N GLY A 58 7.13 26.18 5.94
CA GLY A 58 7.81 26.07 7.21
C GLY A 58 9.31 26.37 7.09
N ASN A 59 10.11 25.61 7.84
CA ASN A 59 11.58 25.65 7.79
C ASN A 59 12.18 24.40 7.11
N SER A 60 11.45 23.81 6.16
CA SER A 60 11.91 22.65 5.41
C SER A 60 13.04 23.05 4.45
N GLU A 61 14.01 22.15 4.28
CA GLU A 61 15.09 22.27 3.29
C GLU A 61 14.63 21.82 1.90
N LEU A 62 13.38 21.39 1.71
CA LEU A 62 12.93 20.84 0.43
C LEU A 62 13.07 21.84 -0.72
N SER A 63 12.59 23.06 -0.53
CA SER A 63 12.69 24.14 -1.53
C SER A 63 14.14 24.53 -1.81
N GLU A 64 14.96 24.52 -0.78
CA GLU A 64 16.39 24.80 -0.86
C GLU A 64 17.13 23.77 -1.71
N GLN A 65 16.87 22.49 -1.48
CA GLN A 65 17.53 21.40 -2.19
C GLN A 65 17.01 21.27 -3.63
N LEU A 66 15.72 21.53 -3.88
CA LEU A 66 15.19 21.70 -5.24
C LEU A 66 15.90 22.86 -5.96
N TYR A 67 16.05 24.01 -5.31
CA TYR A 67 16.76 25.14 -5.90
C TYR A 67 18.19 24.79 -6.29
N ASP A 68 18.92 24.12 -5.38
CA ASP A 68 20.33 23.77 -5.56
C ASP A 68 20.55 22.77 -6.72
N VAL A 69 19.54 21.99 -7.10
CA VAL A 69 19.59 21.09 -8.27
C VAL A 69 19.01 21.70 -9.56
N GLY A 70 18.64 22.99 -9.55
CA GLY A 70 18.35 23.78 -10.75
C GLY A 70 16.92 24.30 -10.91
N TYR A 71 16.03 24.08 -9.93
CA TYR A 71 14.67 24.61 -9.95
C TYR A 71 14.66 26.03 -9.35
N GLN A 72 14.93 27.06 -10.16
CA GLN A 72 15.26 28.38 -9.62
C GLN A 72 14.06 29.33 -9.40
N ASP A 73 12.92 29.09 -10.06
CA ASP A 73 11.71 29.92 -9.92
C ASP A 73 10.76 29.33 -8.87
N ILE A 74 11.18 29.43 -7.60
CA ILE A 74 10.44 28.92 -6.44
C ILE A 74 9.96 30.08 -5.57
N VAL A 75 8.65 30.12 -5.32
CA VAL A 75 8.00 31.02 -4.36
C VAL A 75 7.48 30.19 -3.19
N ASN A 76 7.86 30.55 -1.98
CA ASN A 76 7.46 29.87 -0.75
C ASN A 76 6.53 30.77 0.04
N ILE A 77 5.43 30.21 0.56
CA ILE A 77 4.52 30.93 1.45
C ILE A 77 4.28 30.17 2.75
N ASP A 78 4.09 30.93 3.83
CA ASP A 78 3.70 30.42 5.14
C ASP A 78 2.91 31.50 5.91
N ILE A 79 2.07 31.08 6.85
CA ILE A 79 1.30 31.98 7.71
C ILE A 79 2.18 32.59 8.82
N SER A 80 3.25 31.88 9.22
CA SER A 80 4.16 32.30 10.30
C SER A 80 5.16 33.36 9.83
N GLU A 81 5.16 34.52 10.49
CA GLU A 81 6.14 35.58 10.20
C GLU A 81 7.55 35.16 10.65
N ALA A 82 7.65 34.49 11.80
CA ALA A 82 8.95 34.04 12.33
C ALA A 82 9.68 33.14 11.34
N VAL A 83 8.99 32.15 10.76
CA VAL A 83 9.62 31.22 9.84
C VAL A 83 9.98 31.88 8.52
N ILE A 84 9.13 32.77 7.99
CA ILE A 84 9.42 33.51 6.77
C ILE A 84 10.64 34.40 6.94
N LYS A 85 10.76 35.12 8.06
CA LYS A 85 11.94 35.93 8.34
C LYS A 85 13.20 35.06 8.42
N GLN A 86 13.13 33.95 9.15
CA GLN A 86 14.23 33.00 9.25
C GLN A 86 14.68 32.48 7.88
N MET A 87 13.74 32.05 7.04
CA MET A 87 14.05 31.46 5.74
C MET A 87 14.59 32.50 4.75
N ARG A 88 14.08 33.75 4.77
CA ARG A 88 14.66 34.86 3.99
C ARG A 88 16.12 35.11 4.35
N GLU A 89 16.41 35.27 5.64
CA GLU A 89 17.77 35.53 6.13
C GLU A 89 18.72 34.36 5.79
N HIS A 90 18.24 33.12 5.94
CA HIS A 90 19.03 31.94 5.64
C HIS A 90 19.41 31.83 4.16
N ASN A 91 18.49 32.21 3.26
CA ASN A 91 18.60 31.99 1.83
C ASN A 91 19.10 33.20 1.02
N ALA A 92 19.12 34.40 1.60
CA ALA A 92 19.38 35.66 0.90
C ALA A 92 20.65 35.68 0.04
N SER A 93 21.75 35.09 0.50
CA SER A 93 23.03 35.11 -0.22
C SER A 93 23.19 33.95 -1.21
N ARG A 94 22.74 32.75 -0.83
CA ARG A 94 22.97 31.51 -1.59
C ARG A 94 21.91 31.26 -2.66
N ARG A 95 20.67 31.70 -2.43
CA ARG A 95 19.50 31.39 -3.28
C ARG A 95 18.69 32.65 -3.59
N PRO A 96 19.30 33.68 -4.20
CA PRO A 96 18.73 35.02 -4.32
C PRO A 96 17.46 35.09 -5.19
N HIS A 97 17.19 34.08 -6.03
CA HIS A 97 15.98 34.02 -6.86
C HIS A 97 14.80 33.33 -6.16
N MET A 98 15.04 32.67 -5.02
CA MET A 98 13.98 32.02 -4.26
C MET A 98 13.29 33.03 -3.33
N SER A 99 11.96 33.11 -3.43
CA SER A 99 11.17 34.04 -2.62
C SER A 99 10.51 33.34 -1.44
N PHE A 100 10.38 34.06 -0.32
CA PHE A 100 9.62 33.64 0.86
C PHE A 100 8.67 34.77 1.25
N LEU A 101 7.36 34.49 1.34
CA LEU A 101 6.32 35.49 1.58
C LEU A 101 5.42 35.03 2.73
N LYS A 102 5.10 35.95 3.65
CA LYS A 102 4.10 35.70 4.67
C LYS A 102 2.73 35.86 4.00
N MET A 103 1.96 34.78 3.88
CA MET A 103 0.70 34.77 3.14
C MET A 103 -0.19 33.63 3.61
N ASP A 104 -1.50 33.88 3.69
CA ASP A 104 -2.50 32.86 3.93
C ASP A 104 -2.82 32.13 2.62
N MET A 105 -2.62 30.81 2.60
CA MET A 105 -2.91 29.98 1.43
C MET A 105 -4.41 29.90 1.10
N MET A 106 -5.29 30.25 2.04
CA MET A 106 -6.74 30.32 1.82
C MET A 106 -7.18 31.61 1.12
N GLN A 107 -6.26 32.58 0.96
CA GLN A 107 -6.50 33.84 0.28
C GLN A 107 -5.18 34.38 -0.29
N MET A 108 -4.71 33.81 -1.40
CA MET A 108 -3.43 34.16 -1.99
C MET A 108 -3.54 35.44 -2.84
N GLU A 109 -2.53 36.30 -2.76
CA GLU A 109 -2.48 37.57 -3.50
C GLU A 109 -1.86 37.43 -4.91
N PHE A 110 -1.76 36.20 -5.41
CA PHE A 110 -1.24 35.93 -6.75
C PHE A 110 -2.35 36.03 -7.82
N PRO A 111 -2.01 36.41 -9.07
CA PRO A 111 -2.94 36.32 -10.19
C PRO A 111 -3.35 34.87 -10.48
N ASP A 112 -4.52 34.72 -11.11
CA ASP A 112 -4.99 33.46 -11.65
C ASP A 112 -3.97 32.86 -12.63
N ALA A 113 -3.85 31.53 -12.64
CA ALA A 113 -3.00 30.79 -13.56
C ALA A 113 -1.52 31.25 -13.61
N SER A 114 -0.99 31.70 -12.47
CA SER A 114 0.38 32.24 -12.35
C SER A 114 1.45 31.18 -12.08
N PHE A 115 1.07 29.95 -11.73
CA PHE A 115 1.99 28.86 -11.41
C PHE A 115 1.75 27.61 -12.26
N GLN A 116 2.84 26.87 -12.52
CA GLN A 116 2.81 25.57 -13.19
C GLN A 116 2.70 24.42 -12.19
N VAL A 117 3.28 24.60 -11.01
CA VAL A 117 3.29 23.61 -9.93
C VAL A 117 2.92 24.29 -8.62
N VAL A 118 2.03 23.68 -7.86
CA VAL A 118 1.85 23.97 -6.43
C VAL A 118 2.31 22.73 -5.66
N LEU A 119 3.19 22.91 -4.69
CA LEU A 119 3.75 21.87 -3.84
C LEU A 119 3.31 22.10 -2.40
N ASP A 120 2.67 21.08 -1.83
CA ASP A 120 2.27 20.98 -0.43
C ASP A 120 2.97 19.78 0.17
N LYS A 121 3.63 19.97 1.33
CA LYS A 121 4.17 18.88 2.13
C LYS A 121 3.64 18.94 3.55
N GLY A 122 2.54 18.24 3.77
CA GLY A 122 1.87 18.08 5.04
C GLY A 122 1.09 19.29 5.54
N THR A 123 0.93 20.31 4.72
CA THR A 123 0.13 21.49 5.03
C THR A 123 -1.35 21.15 4.97
N LEU A 124 -1.82 20.39 3.97
CA LEU A 124 -3.20 19.89 3.94
C LEU A 124 -3.54 19.05 5.17
N ASP A 125 -2.63 18.18 5.61
CA ASP A 125 -2.81 17.39 6.84
C ASP A 125 -2.90 18.28 8.08
N ALA A 126 -2.17 19.41 8.10
CA ALA A 126 -2.22 20.38 9.19
C ALA A 126 -3.51 21.19 9.23
N VAL A 127 -4.11 21.48 8.07
CA VAL A 127 -5.37 22.24 8.00
C VAL A 127 -6.58 21.32 8.19
N LEU A 128 -6.57 20.11 7.62
CA LEU A 128 -7.68 19.17 7.71
C LEU A 128 -7.54 18.25 8.94
N THR A 129 -7.72 18.83 10.12
CA THR A 129 -7.53 18.15 11.42
C THR A 129 -8.70 17.25 11.82
N ASP A 130 -9.88 17.51 11.26
CA ASP A 130 -11.15 16.85 11.56
C ASP A 130 -12.12 17.03 10.38
N GLU A 131 -13.33 16.47 10.53
CA GLU A 131 -14.42 16.57 9.54
C GLU A 131 -15.49 17.60 9.97
N GLU A 132 -15.15 18.55 10.85
CA GLU A 132 -16.08 19.63 11.23
C GLU A 132 -16.30 20.60 10.06
N GLU A 133 -17.51 21.14 9.94
CA GLU A 133 -17.91 22.03 8.83
C GLU A 133 -16.97 23.23 8.65
N LYS A 134 -16.52 23.84 9.75
CA LYS A 134 -15.59 24.98 9.72
C LYS A 134 -14.25 24.59 9.08
N THR A 135 -13.70 23.45 9.46
CA THR A 135 -12.45 22.89 8.94
C THR A 135 -12.59 22.57 7.46
N LEU A 136 -13.70 21.93 7.08
CA LEU A 136 -13.99 21.62 5.68
C LEU A 136 -14.07 22.88 4.81
N GLN A 137 -14.71 23.95 5.29
CA GLN A 137 -14.78 25.25 4.59
C GLN A 137 -13.42 25.94 4.46
N GLN A 138 -12.53 25.80 5.44
CA GLN A 138 -11.15 26.30 5.34
C GLN A 138 -10.38 25.55 4.26
N VAL A 139 -10.50 24.22 4.23
CA VAL A 139 -9.87 23.38 3.21
C VAL A 139 -10.44 23.65 1.83
N ASP A 140 -11.75 23.87 1.69
CA ASP A 140 -12.34 24.23 0.40
C ASP A 140 -11.79 25.55 -0.15
N ARG A 141 -11.57 26.54 0.71
CA ARG A 141 -10.92 27.80 0.31
C ARG A 141 -9.46 27.60 -0.10
N MET A 142 -8.70 26.82 0.66
CA MET A 142 -7.32 26.46 0.31
C MET A 142 -7.26 25.76 -1.06
N LEU A 143 -8.07 24.72 -1.28
CA LEU A 143 -8.06 23.96 -2.53
C LEU A 143 -8.56 24.80 -3.72
N ALA A 144 -9.55 25.68 -3.51
CA ALA A 144 -10.00 26.63 -4.52
C ALA A 144 -8.89 27.62 -4.92
N GLU A 145 -8.11 28.14 -3.97
CA GLU A 145 -6.97 29.01 -4.27
C GLU A 145 -5.87 28.27 -5.03
N VAL A 146 -5.54 27.04 -4.64
CA VAL A 146 -4.64 26.15 -5.39
C VAL A 146 -5.13 25.99 -6.83
N GLY A 147 -6.41 25.70 -6.99
CA GLY A 147 -7.07 25.63 -8.29
C GLY A 147 -6.92 26.93 -9.08
N ARG A 148 -7.19 28.09 -8.47
CA ARG A 148 -7.16 29.40 -9.12
C ARG A 148 -5.77 29.80 -9.62
N VAL A 149 -4.74 29.64 -8.78
CA VAL A 149 -3.37 30.06 -9.12
C VAL A 149 -2.68 29.09 -10.10
N LEU A 150 -3.17 27.85 -10.21
CA LEU A 150 -2.66 26.88 -11.18
C LEU A 150 -3.18 27.14 -12.59
N GLN A 151 -2.25 27.15 -13.54
CA GLN A 151 -2.60 27.13 -14.96
C GLN A 151 -3.22 25.80 -15.39
N VAL A 152 -3.92 25.80 -16.52
CA VAL A 152 -4.33 24.55 -17.19
C VAL A 152 -3.09 23.75 -17.58
N GLY A 153 -3.09 22.44 -17.30
CA GLY A 153 -1.94 21.54 -17.45
C GLY A 153 -0.93 21.65 -16.30
N GLY A 154 -1.15 22.59 -15.36
CA GLY A 154 -0.44 22.65 -14.11
C GLY A 154 -0.88 21.55 -13.14
N ARG A 155 -0.13 21.40 -12.06
CA ARG A 155 -0.26 20.27 -11.14
C ARG A 155 -0.09 20.67 -9.69
N TYR A 156 -0.98 20.16 -8.86
CA TYR A 156 -0.85 20.19 -7.42
C TYR A 156 -0.20 18.89 -6.94
N LEU A 157 0.91 19.02 -6.22
CA LEU A 157 1.66 17.92 -5.63
C LEU A 157 1.46 18.01 -4.12
N CYS A 158 0.73 17.07 -3.53
CA CYS A 158 0.49 17.02 -2.10
C CYS A 158 1.18 15.78 -1.50
N ILE A 159 2.17 15.99 -0.64
CA ILE A 159 2.85 14.94 0.11
C ILE A 159 2.17 14.79 1.46
N SER A 160 1.60 13.62 1.74
CA SER A 160 0.74 13.39 2.91
C SER A 160 0.84 11.95 3.40
N LEU A 161 0.46 11.70 4.66
CA LEU A 161 0.23 10.35 5.18
C LEU A 161 -1.09 9.74 4.71
N ALA A 162 -1.90 10.48 3.95
CA ALA A 162 -3.16 10.06 3.34
C ALA A 162 -4.18 9.52 4.37
N GLN A 163 -4.34 10.18 5.51
CA GLN A 163 -5.41 9.82 6.46
C GLN A 163 -6.76 9.78 5.72
N ALA A 164 -7.68 8.91 6.14
CA ALA A 164 -8.87 8.58 5.35
C ALA A 164 -9.70 9.82 4.94
N HIS A 165 -9.84 10.79 5.85
CA HIS A 165 -10.56 12.03 5.58
C HIS A 165 -9.79 12.99 4.64
N VAL A 166 -8.45 13.05 4.74
CA VAL A 166 -7.58 13.80 3.81
C VAL A 166 -7.64 13.21 2.41
N LEU A 167 -7.49 11.90 2.31
CA LEU A 167 -7.59 11.15 1.06
C LEU A 167 -8.96 11.39 0.39
N LYS A 168 -10.05 11.23 1.14
CA LYS A 168 -11.41 11.46 0.66
C LYS A 168 -11.61 12.90 0.19
N LYS A 169 -11.17 13.90 0.97
CA LYS A 169 -11.34 15.32 0.65
C LYS A 169 -10.54 15.72 -0.59
N ALA A 170 -9.25 15.36 -0.64
CA ALA A 170 -8.38 15.71 -1.76
C ALA A 170 -8.82 15.03 -3.06
N VAL A 171 -9.02 13.70 -3.04
CA VAL A 171 -9.45 12.97 -4.24
C VAL A 171 -10.83 13.45 -4.69
N GLY A 172 -11.79 13.57 -3.77
CA GLY A 172 -13.15 13.98 -4.09
C GLY A 172 -13.24 15.39 -4.69
N HIS A 173 -12.52 16.36 -4.12
CA HIS A 173 -12.49 17.74 -4.62
C HIS A 173 -11.99 17.80 -6.07
N PHE A 174 -10.78 17.30 -6.32
CA PHE A 174 -10.16 17.41 -7.65
C PHE A 174 -10.80 16.49 -8.70
N ALA A 175 -11.32 15.33 -8.30
CA ALA A 175 -12.15 14.50 -9.17
C ALA A 175 -13.43 15.23 -9.59
N GLY A 176 -14.09 15.93 -8.65
CA GLY A 176 -15.28 16.73 -8.91
C GLY A 176 -15.02 17.89 -9.88
N GLU A 177 -13.81 18.46 -9.86
CA GLU A 177 -13.38 19.47 -10.83
C GLU A 177 -12.93 18.88 -12.19
N GLY A 178 -12.93 17.55 -12.36
CA GLY A 178 -12.50 16.88 -13.59
C GLY A 178 -10.98 16.86 -13.80
N TRP A 179 -10.20 16.95 -12.72
CA TRP A 179 -8.75 16.81 -12.77
C TRP A 179 -8.36 15.33 -12.78
N MET A 180 -7.20 15.02 -13.35
CA MET A 180 -6.58 13.71 -13.12
C MET A 180 -6.02 13.66 -11.72
N VAL A 181 -6.27 12.55 -11.02
CA VAL A 181 -5.69 12.25 -9.71
C VAL A 181 -4.81 11.02 -9.84
N ARG A 182 -3.50 11.19 -9.65
CA ARG A 182 -2.54 10.09 -9.60
C ARG A 182 -1.86 10.06 -8.24
N VAL A 183 -1.79 8.89 -7.62
CA VAL A 183 -1.16 8.71 -6.31
C VAL A 183 0.11 7.87 -6.46
N HIS A 184 1.22 8.33 -5.89
CA HIS A 184 2.44 7.53 -5.75
C HIS A 184 2.60 7.16 -4.29
N GLN A 185 2.91 5.90 -4.03
CA GLN A 185 3.52 5.53 -2.76
C GLN A 185 5.00 5.87 -2.84
N VAL A 186 5.48 6.73 -1.95
CA VAL A 186 6.89 7.12 -1.87
C VAL A 186 7.69 5.95 -1.32
N ALA A 187 8.83 5.64 -1.92
CA ALA A 187 9.70 4.59 -1.40
C ALA A 187 10.23 5.01 -0.02
N ASN A 188 9.98 4.17 1.00
CA ASN A 188 10.61 4.37 2.29
C ASN A 188 12.07 3.95 2.17
N SER A 189 13.01 4.84 2.54
CA SER A 189 14.46 4.57 2.66
C SER A 189 14.84 3.44 3.64
N GLN A 190 13.84 2.77 4.22
CA GLN A 190 14.00 1.70 5.19
C GLN A 190 14.60 0.42 4.60
N ASP A 191 14.72 0.31 3.28
CA ASP A 191 15.48 -0.78 2.65
C ASP A 191 17.01 -0.63 2.85
N GLN A 192 17.52 0.49 3.39
CA GLN A 192 18.96 0.70 3.58
C GLN A 192 19.41 1.08 5.00
N VAL A 193 18.51 1.30 5.97
CA VAL A 193 18.91 1.60 7.36
C VAL A 193 18.43 0.52 8.30
N LEU A 194 19.18 -0.58 8.30
CA LEU A 194 19.36 -1.38 9.50
C LEU A 194 19.84 -0.42 10.60
N GLU A 195 19.14 -0.41 11.74
CA GLU A 195 19.49 0.34 12.96
C GLU A 195 19.04 1.81 13.04
N ALA A 196 17.77 2.04 13.38
CA ALA A 196 17.37 3.09 14.34
C ALA A 196 15.92 2.90 14.83
N GLU A 197 15.77 2.67 16.13
CA GLU A 197 14.61 2.94 17.00
C GLU A 197 13.19 2.91 16.41
N HIS A 198 12.42 1.87 16.77
CA HIS A 198 10.97 1.86 17.09
C HIS A 198 10.04 2.95 16.51
N ARG A 199 10.14 3.29 15.22
CA ARG A 199 9.19 4.20 14.58
C ARG A 199 8.23 3.45 13.69
N PHE A 200 6.97 3.48 14.10
CA PHE A 200 5.84 3.27 13.23
C PHE A 200 5.92 4.28 12.09
N SER A 201 6.12 3.81 10.85
CA SER A 201 6.10 4.68 9.68
C SER A 201 4.96 4.23 8.79
N LEU A 202 3.88 4.99 8.80
CA LEU A 202 2.91 4.90 7.73
C LEU A 202 3.59 5.25 6.41
N PRO A 203 3.16 4.64 5.30
CA PRO A 203 3.67 5.00 3.99
C PRO A 203 3.31 6.46 3.70
N VAL A 204 4.27 7.19 3.14
CA VAL A 204 4.05 8.53 2.62
C VAL A 204 3.53 8.41 1.19
N PHE A 205 2.55 9.22 0.85
CA PHE A 205 1.99 9.30 -0.50
C PHE A 205 2.20 10.67 -1.10
N ALA A 206 2.46 10.70 -2.41
CA ALA A 206 2.43 11.90 -3.22
C ALA A 206 1.20 11.87 -4.13
N PHE A 207 0.25 12.75 -3.86
CA PHE A 207 -0.90 13.01 -4.71
C PHE A 207 -0.52 14.00 -5.80
N ILE A 208 -0.75 13.62 -7.04
CA ILE A 208 -0.50 14.42 -8.24
C ILE A 208 -1.85 14.72 -8.87
N MET A 209 -2.37 15.92 -8.65
CA MET A 209 -3.62 16.40 -9.22
C MET A 209 -3.30 17.30 -10.40
N THR A 210 -3.65 16.88 -11.62
CA THR A 210 -3.35 17.64 -12.85
C THR A 210 -4.59 18.32 -13.39
N LYS A 211 -4.51 19.65 -13.50
CA LYS A 211 -5.61 20.49 -13.95
C LYS A 211 -5.83 20.35 -15.45
N PHE A 212 -7.04 19.94 -15.84
CA PHE A 212 -7.46 19.96 -17.24
C PHE A 212 -8.39 21.12 -17.53
N ARG A 213 -8.63 21.40 -18.82
CA ARG A 213 -9.72 22.31 -19.19
C ARG A 213 -11.04 21.62 -18.87
N PRO A 214 -11.98 22.30 -18.21
CA PRO A 214 -13.34 21.78 -18.06
C PRO A 214 -13.92 21.48 -19.44
N VAL A 215 -14.42 20.26 -19.65
CA VAL A 215 -15.13 19.89 -20.87
C VAL A 215 -16.63 19.86 -20.54
N PRO A 216 -17.46 20.70 -21.18
CA PRO A 216 -18.89 20.69 -20.94
C PRO A 216 -19.49 19.31 -21.21
N GLY A 217 -20.20 18.75 -20.22
CA GLY A 217 -20.85 17.44 -20.34
C GLY A 217 -19.93 16.22 -20.16
N SER A 218 -18.65 16.39 -19.85
CA SER A 218 -17.74 15.28 -19.55
C SER A 218 -16.70 15.68 -18.48
N ALA A 219 -16.76 15.05 -17.31
CA ALA A 219 -15.67 15.12 -16.34
C ALA A 219 -14.63 14.07 -16.72
N LEU A 220 -13.42 14.51 -17.07
CA LEU A 220 -12.29 13.60 -17.26
C LEU A 220 -11.95 12.96 -15.91
N GLN A 221 -12.43 11.74 -15.69
CA GLN A 221 -12.15 10.99 -14.47
C GLN A 221 -10.99 10.03 -14.70
N ILE A 222 -9.80 10.50 -14.31
CA ILE A 222 -8.56 9.73 -14.40
C ILE A 222 -8.03 9.47 -13.00
N PHE A 223 -8.07 8.20 -12.58
CA PHE A 223 -7.55 7.74 -11.30
C PHE A 223 -6.43 6.75 -11.54
N GLU A 224 -5.25 7.03 -11.00
CA GLU A 224 -4.10 6.16 -11.19
C GLU A 224 -3.32 5.96 -9.89
N LEU A 225 -2.83 4.74 -9.68
CA LEU A 225 -1.99 4.40 -8.53
C LEU A 225 -0.64 3.86 -9.00
N CYS A 226 0.43 4.43 -8.48
CA CYS A 226 1.80 4.02 -8.72
C CYS A 226 2.35 3.39 -7.44
N ALA A 227 2.38 2.05 -7.41
CA ALA A 227 2.82 1.29 -6.24
C ALA A 227 4.35 1.18 -6.12
N GLN A 228 5.08 1.40 -7.22
CA GLN A 228 6.53 1.37 -7.29
C GLN A 228 7.00 2.61 -8.07
N GLU A 229 8.14 3.20 -7.68
CA GLU A 229 8.66 4.43 -8.30
C GLU A 229 8.86 4.30 -9.83
N GLN A 230 9.33 3.14 -10.29
CA GLN A 230 9.57 2.83 -11.70
C GLN A 230 8.46 1.99 -12.35
N GLY A 231 7.40 1.66 -11.60
CA GLY A 231 6.27 0.87 -12.10
C GLY A 231 5.35 1.65 -13.04
N LYS A 232 4.63 0.93 -13.91
CA LYS A 232 3.56 1.53 -14.72
C LYS A 232 2.38 1.92 -13.81
N PRO A 233 1.80 3.12 -13.95
CA PRO A 233 0.59 3.48 -13.21
C PRO A 233 -0.56 2.50 -13.53
N VAL A 234 -1.24 2.03 -12.48
CA VAL A 234 -2.45 1.21 -12.61
C VAL A 234 -3.65 2.13 -12.65
N ARG A 235 -4.48 1.99 -13.68
CA ARG A 235 -5.72 2.77 -13.84
C ARG A 235 -6.83 2.17 -12.97
N LEU A 236 -7.56 3.03 -12.27
CA LEU A 236 -8.70 2.65 -11.45
C LEU A 236 -9.98 3.27 -11.98
N GLU A 237 -11.10 2.59 -11.72
CA GLU A 237 -12.42 2.91 -12.29
C GLU A 237 -13.08 4.12 -11.62
N SER A 238 -12.77 4.38 -10.35
CA SER A 238 -13.40 5.45 -9.58
C SER A 238 -12.50 6.03 -8.49
N ALA A 239 -12.92 7.17 -7.93
CA ALA A 239 -12.28 7.81 -6.79
C ALA A 239 -12.31 6.91 -5.54
N GLU A 240 -13.41 6.19 -5.33
CA GLU A 240 -13.59 5.24 -4.23
C GLU A 240 -12.59 4.09 -4.34
N ARG A 241 -12.42 3.51 -5.55
CA ARG A 241 -11.43 2.45 -5.78
C ARG A 241 -9.99 2.93 -5.56
N LEU A 242 -9.69 4.18 -5.92
CA LEU A 242 -8.39 4.79 -5.62
C LEU A 242 -8.20 4.95 -4.11
N ALA A 243 -9.22 5.42 -3.40
CA ALA A 243 -9.15 5.59 -1.96
C ALA A 243 -8.99 4.24 -1.23
N GLU A 244 -9.76 3.22 -1.63
CA GLU A 244 -9.63 1.83 -1.14
C GLU A 244 -8.21 1.31 -1.34
N ALA A 245 -7.65 1.46 -2.53
CA ALA A 245 -6.32 0.94 -2.85
C ALA A 245 -5.18 1.63 -2.07
N VAL A 246 -5.34 2.92 -1.71
CA VAL A 246 -4.41 3.64 -0.82
C VAL A 246 -4.57 3.16 0.62
N LEU A 247 -5.81 3.02 1.10
CA LEU A 247 -6.11 2.52 2.44
C LEU A 247 -5.55 1.11 2.65
N GLU A 248 -5.72 0.21 1.69
CA GLU A 248 -5.17 -1.15 1.75
C GLU A 248 -3.65 -1.15 1.89
N ARG A 249 -2.94 -0.20 1.29
CA ARG A 249 -1.48 -0.05 1.42
C ARG A 249 -1.08 0.45 2.81
N GLN A 250 -1.84 1.39 3.37
CA GLN A 250 -1.62 1.84 4.76
C GLN A 250 -1.85 0.71 5.74
N GLN A 251 -2.95 -0.03 5.59
CA GLN A 251 -3.29 -1.20 6.42
C GLN A 251 -2.21 -2.27 6.34
N TYR A 252 -1.76 -2.59 5.12
CA TYR A 252 -0.70 -3.56 4.89
C TYR A 252 0.63 -3.14 5.55
N ALA A 253 1.04 -1.88 5.38
CA ALA A 253 2.25 -1.35 6.00
C ALA A 253 2.16 -1.35 7.54
N TRP A 254 1.00 -0.95 8.09
CA TRP A 254 0.75 -1.02 9.53
C TRP A 254 0.87 -2.45 10.04
N LEU A 255 0.22 -3.41 9.37
CA LEU A 255 0.25 -4.81 9.75
C LEU A 255 1.68 -5.35 9.77
N CYS A 256 2.47 -5.09 8.72
CA CYS A 256 3.88 -5.49 8.66
C CYS A 256 4.69 -4.90 9.82
N SER A 257 4.48 -3.63 10.15
CA SER A 257 5.11 -2.98 11.30
C SER A 257 4.74 -3.66 12.62
N GLN A 258 3.46 -3.99 12.83
CA GLN A 258 3.00 -4.66 14.05
C GLN A 258 3.57 -6.09 14.17
N LEU A 259 3.56 -6.83 13.07
CA LEU A 259 4.18 -8.16 12.98
C LEU A 259 5.67 -8.10 13.32
N ARG A 260 6.41 -7.06 12.92
CA ARG A 260 7.83 -6.87 13.30
C ARG A 260 8.00 -6.58 14.79
N ARG A 261 7.07 -5.83 15.40
CA ARG A 261 7.12 -5.41 16.81
C ARG A 261 6.65 -6.47 17.80
N LYS A 262 6.24 -7.67 17.34
CA LYS A 262 5.58 -8.71 18.15
C LYS A 262 4.35 -8.19 18.90
N ALA A 263 3.60 -7.26 18.31
CA ALA A 263 2.30 -6.91 18.87
C ALA A 263 1.38 -8.14 18.81
N GLY A 264 0.66 -8.43 19.89
CA GLY A 264 -0.21 -9.61 20.01
C GLY A 264 -1.46 -9.51 19.15
N LEU A 265 -1.30 -9.50 17.82
CA LEU A 265 -2.35 -9.30 16.83
C LEU A 265 -3.32 -10.49 16.66
N GLY A 266 -3.09 -11.62 17.34
CA GLY A 266 -3.85 -12.85 17.09
C GLY A 266 -3.54 -13.45 15.72
N SER A 267 -4.52 -14.14 15.12
CA SER A 267 -4.39 -14.75 13.79
C SER A 267 -4.48 -13.69 12.69
N VAL A 268 -3.40 -13.53 11.93
CA VAL A 268 -3.32 -12.61 10.80
C VAL A 268 -3.49 -13.38 9.49
N SER A 269 -4.33 -12.85 8.59
CA SER A 269 -4.59 -13.39 7.26
C SER A 269 -4.41 -12.31 6.19
N LEU A 270 -3.74 -12.66 5.10
CA LEU A 270 -3.42 -11.81 3.97
C LEU A 270 -3.75 -12.55 2.67
N ASP A 271 -4.35 -11.85 1.71
CA ASP A 271 -4.51 -12.39 0.36
C ASP A 271 -3.49 -11.74 -0.57
N LEU A 272 -2.81 -12.57 -1.36
CA LEU A 272 -1.90 -12.17 -2.41
C LEU A 272 -2.64 -12.36 -3.73
N CYS A 273 -3.01 -11.24 -4.35
CA CYS A 273 -3.77 -11.23 -5.58
C CYS A 273 -2.87 -11.30 -6.80
N ASP A 274 -3.37 -11.97 -7.84
CA ASP A 274 -2.80 -11.93 -9.17
C ASP A 274 -2.92 -10.51 -9.76
N GLY A 275 -1.84 -10.02 -10.36
CA GLY A 275 -1.75 -8.63 -10.84
C GLY A 275 -2.65 -8.30 -12.01
N ASP A 276 -2.96 -9.29 -12.84
CA ASP A 276 -3.71 -9.11 -14.08
C ASP A 276 -5.22 -9.29 -13.84
N THR A 277 -5.58 -10.27 -13.02
CA THR A 277 -6.99 -10.61 -12.73
C THR A 277 -7.53 -9.95 -11.46
N GLY A 278 -6.66 -9.57 -10.52
CA GLY A 278 -7.05 -9.06 -9.20
C GLY A 278 -7.60 -10.13 -8.25
N GLU A 279 -7.75 -11.37 -8.71
CA GLU A 279 -8.27 -12.48 -7.93
C GLU A 279 -7.22 -12.99 -6.92
N PRO A 280 -7.63 -13.40 -5.71
CA PRO A 280 -6.73 -14.01 -4.75
C PRO A 280 -6.04 -15.24 -5.35
N ARG A 281 -4.71 -15.19 -5.35
CA ARG A 281 -3.85 -16.28 -5.79
C ARG A 281 -3.29 -17.09 -4.63
N TYR A 282 -2.99 -16.44 -3.52
CA TYR A 282 -2.57 -17.12 -2.29
C TYR A 282 -3.26 -16.50 -1.08
N THR A 283 -3.61 -17.31 -0.07
CA THR A 283 -3.91 -16.79 1.28
C THR A 283 -2.76 -17.16 2.21
N LEU A 284 -2.19 -16.16 2.86
CA LEU A 284 -1.10 -16.29 3.83
C LEU A 284 -1.67 -16.11 5.23
N HIS A 285 -1.50 -17.10 6.09
CA HIS A 285 -1.77 -16.97 7.52
C HIS A 285 -0.47 -16.88 8.30
N VAL A 286 -0.27 -15.78 9.04
CA VAL A 286 0.93 -15.58 9.87
C VAL A 286 0.66 -16.13 11.27
N VAL A 287 1.47 -17.10 11.70
CA VAL A 287 1.37 -17.75 13.00
C VAL A 287 2.67 -17.56 13.76
N ASP A 288 2.61 -16.77 14.83
CA ASP A 288 3.72 -16.62 15.77
C ASP A 288 3.62 -17.67 16.88
N SER A 289 4.70 -18.41 17.10
CA SER A 289 4.80 -19.39 18.17
C SER A 289 5.37 -18.73 19.43
N SER A 290 4.55 -18.67 20.49
CA SER A 290 4.95 -18.13 21.80
C SER A 290 5.57 -19.18 22.72
N THR A 291 5.42 -20.46 22.40
CA THR A 291 5.71 -21.59 23.30
C THR A 291 7.03 -22.30 23.02
N VAL A 292 7.57 -22.17 21.81
CA VAL A 292 8.83 -22.81 21.42
C VAL A 292 9.98 -21.88 21.83
N LYS A 293 10.95 -22.36 22.63
CA LYS A 293 12.30 -21.78 22.67
C LYS A 293 12.97 -22.18 21.36
N PRO A 294 12.96 -21.34 20.31
CA PRO A 294 13.45 -21.77 19.01
C PRO A 294 14.96 -22.05 19.15
N SER A 295 15.49 -22.98 18.35
CA SER A 295 16.93 -22.97 18.09
C SER A 295 17.30 -21.56 17.60
N ARG A 296 18.56 -21.13 17.80
CA ARG A 296 19.00 -19.80 17.34
C ARG A 296 18.76 -19.55 15.85
N ASP A 297 18.53 -20.59 15.06
CA ASP A 297 18.43 -20.52 13.61
C ASP A 297 16.98 -20.64 13.09
N ASN A 298 16.00 -21.06 13.89
CA ASN A 298 14.63 -21.31 13.42
C ASN A 298 13.71 -20.08 13.57
N HIS A 299 14.05 -19.00 12.90
CA HIS A 299 13.31 -17.74 12.97
C HIS A 299 12.00 -17.76 12.19
N PHE A 300 12.04 -18.23 10.94
CA PHE A 300 10.98 -17.99 9.97
C PHE A 300 10.93 -19.13 8.96
N ALA A 301 9.73 -19.61 8.65
CA ALA A 301 9.50 -20.61 7.62
C ALA A 301 8.17 -20.38 6.91
N ILE A 302 8.09 -20.85 5.67
CA ILE A 302 6.87 -20.84 4.86
C ILE A 302 6.37 -22.28 4.74
N PHE A 303 5.07 -22.51 4.95
CA PHE A 303 4.46 -23.81 4.80
C PHE A 303 3.42 -23.76 3.68
N ILE A 304 3.69 -24.40 2.55
CA ILE A 304 2.74 -24.53 1.45
C ILE A 304 1.75 -25.63 1.79
N ILE A 305 0.47 -25.29 1.86
CA ILE A 305 -0.61 -26.26 2.07
C ILE A 305 -0.83 -27.00 0.75
N PRO A 306 -0.68 -28.34 0.71
CA PRO A 306 -0.90 -29.10 -0.52
C PRO A 306 -2.33 -28.92 -1.04
N GLN A 307 -2.45 -28.86 -2.37
CA GLN A 307 -3.72 -28.75 -3.05
C GLN A 307 -4.66 -29.89 -2.66
N GLY A 308 -5.86 -29.52 -2.21
CA GLY A 308 -6.88 -30.48 -1.79
C GLY A 308 -6.83 -30.82 -0.30
N ARG A 309 -5.83 -30.34 0.45
CA ARG A 309 -5.76 -30.55 1.90
C ARG A 309 -6.26 -29.35 2.71
N GLU A 310 -6.63 -28.23 2.06
CA GLU A 310 -6.93 -26.96 2.75
C GLU A 310 -8.10 -27.03 3.74
N THR A 311 -9.00 -28.00 3.54
CA THR A 311 -10.15 -28.24 4.41
C THR A 311 -9.83 -29.09 5.64
N GLU A 312 -8.65 -29.71 5.70
CA GLU A 312 -8.23 -30.48 6.87
C GLU A 312 -8.04 -29.55 8.06
N TRP A 313 -8.40 -30.02 9.26
CA TRP A 313 -8.34 -29.22 10.49
C TRP A 313 -6.98 -28.55 10.70
N LEU A 314 -5.88 -29.27 10.40
CA LEU A 314 -4.51 -28.79 10.58
C LEU A 314 -4.19 -27.52 9.76
N PHE A 315 -4.86 -27.34 8.62
CA PHE A 315 -4.59 -26.24 7.68
C PHE A 315 -5.73 -25.22 7.65
N GLY A 316 -6.98 -25.68 7.71
CA GLY A 316 -8.18 -24.84 7.58
C GLY A 316 -8.58 -24.10 8.86
N MET A 317 -8.21 -24.61 10.04
CA MET A 317 -8.57 -24.00 11.34
C MET A 317 -7.40 -23.28 11.98
N GLU A 318 -7.69 -22.22 12.76
CA GLU A 318 -6.68 -21.42 13.45
C GLU A 318 -5.89 -22.25 14.47
N GLU A 319 -6.60 -23.07 15.26
CA GLU A 319 -6.01 -23.98 16.24
C GLU A 319 -5.09 -25.02 15.57
N GLY A 320 -5.50 -25.53 14.41
CA GLY A 320 -4.71 -26.44 13.60
C GLY A 320 -3.41 -25.79 13.12
N ARG A 321 -3.49 -24.57 12.58
CA ARG A 321 -2.30 -23.82 12.15
C ARG A 321 -1.36 -23.49 13.31
N LYS A 322 -1.88 -23.22 14.51
CA LYS A 322 -1.08 -23.07 15.75
C LYS A 322 -0.36 -24.36 16.12
N GLN A 323 -1.04 -25.50 16.04
CA GLN A 323 -0.42 -26.81 16.29
C GLN A 323 0.66 -27.14 15.25
N LEU A 324 0.41 -26.83 13.97
CA LEU A 324 1.38 -26.98 12.90
C LEU A 324 2.62 -26.12 13.15
N ALA A 325 2.45 -24.84 13.50
CA ALA A 325 3.56 -23.93 13.82
C ALA A 325 4.39 -24.42 15.02
N ALA A 326 3.73 -24.90 16.09
CA ALA A 326 4.41 -25.48 17.25
C ALA A 326 5.22 -26.73 16.87
N SER A 327 4.67 -27.59 16.01
CA SER A 327 5.33 -28.82 15.56
C SER A 327 6.49 -28.56 14.59
N ALA A 328 6.37 -27.54 13.74
CA ALA A 328 7.42 -27.13 12.80
C ALA A 328 8.64 -26.52 13.53
N GLY A 329 8.45 -25.99 14.74
CA GLY A 329 9.55 -25.50 15.59
C GLY A 329 10.17 -24.18 15.15
N PHE A 330 9.43 -23.35 14.41
CA PHE A 330 9.84 -22.00 14.01
C PHE A 330 9.15 -20.93 14.86
N ARG A 331 9.84 -19.81 15.09
CA ARG A 331 9.27 -18.67 15.82
C ARG A 331 8.09 -18.05 15.08
N ARG A 332 8.17 -17.95 13.75
CA ARG A 332 7.06 -17.56 12.88
C ARG A 332 6.93 -18.59 11.76
N LEU A 333 5.71 -19.10 11.57
CA LEU A 333 5.33 -19.91 10.42
C LEU A 333 4.28 -19.15 9.61
N VAL A 334 4.49 -19.02 8.30
CA VAL A 334 3.45 -18.52 7.39
C VAL A 334 2.90 -19.69 6.61
N THR A 335 1.64 -20.04 6.83
CA THR A 335 0.98 -21.08 6.03
C THR A 335 0.37 -20.45 4.79
N VAL A 336 0.58 -21.04 3.62
CA VAL A 336 0.15 -20.52 2.33
C VAL A 336 -0.85 -21.48 1.71
N ALA A 337 -2.09 -21.03 1.54
CA ALA A 337 -3.13 -21.75 0.81
C ALA A 337 -3.12 -21.36 -0.67
N LEU A 338 -3.26 -22.35 -1.54
CA LEU A 338 -3.32 -22.19 -2.99
C LEU A 338 -4.78 -22.09 -3.45
N HIS A 339 -5.15 -21.00 -4.12
CA HIS A 339 -6.53 -20.75 -4.52
C HIS A 339 -7.01 -21.63 -5.69
N ARG A 340 -8.29 -22.01 -5.62
CA ARG A 340 -8.99 -22.68 -6.73
C ARG A 340 -9.15 -21.73 -7.92
N GLY A 341 -8.90 -22.22 -9.12
CA GLY A 341 -9.01 -21.41 -10.36
C GLY A 341 -7.70 -20.80 -10.83
N GLN A 342 -6.66 -20.90 -10.00
CA GLN A 342 -5.30 -20.48 -10.32
C GLN A 342 -4.47 -21.68 -10.79
N GLN A 343 -3.44 -21.42 -11.61
CA GLN A 343 -2.50 -22.44 -12.07
C GLN A 343 -1.15 -22.29 -11.37
N TYR A 344 -0.58 -23.43 -10.98
CA TYR A 344 0.71 -23.54 -10.29
C TYR A 344 1.53 -24.65 -10.95
N GLU A 345 2.74 -24.34 -11.39
CA GLU A 345 3.59 -25.29 -12.12
C GLU A 345 4.31 -26.27 -11.18
N GLY A 346 4.62 -25.83 -9.95
CA GLY A 346 5.34 -26.63 -8.97
C GLY A 346 5.89 -25.79 -7.81
N MET A 347 6.56 -26.47 -6.86
CA MET A 347 7.10 -25.84 -5.66
C MET A 347 8.12 -24.72 -6.00
N ASP A 348 9.02 -24.95 -6.96
CA ASP A 348 10.05 -23.97 -7.33
C ASP A 348 9.47 -22.67 -7.91
N SER A 349 8.42 -22.78 -8.72
CA SER A 349 7.70 -21.64 -9.28
C SER A 349 7.00 -20.83 -8.17
N ILE A 350 6.32 -21.52 -7.24
CA ILE A 350 5.70 -20.89 -6.07
C ILE A 350 6.75 -20.19 -5.18
N GLN A 351 7.90 -20.83 -4.95
CA GLN A 351 8.99 -20.22 -4.19
C GLN A 351 9.49 -18.94 -4.86
N ALA A 352 9.73 -18.97 -6.17
CA ALA A 352 10.16 -17.80 -6.92
C ALA A 352 9.13 -16.65 -6.84
N GLU A 353 7.84 -16.97 -6.92
CA GLU A 353 6.74 -16.01 -6.84
C GLU A 353 6.61 -15.36 -5.46
N LEU A 354 6.72 -16.17 -4.40
CA LEU A 354 6.43 -15.76 -3.03
C LEU A 354 7.63 -15.12 -2.32
N SER A 355 8.86 -15.47 -2.69
CA SER A 355 10.07 -15.15 -1.92
C SER A 355 10.17 -13.67 -1.55
N ALA A 356 9.96 -12.75 -2.50
CA ALA A 356 10.02 -11.32 -2.20
C ALA A 356 8.93 -10.87 -1.21
N ARG A 357 7.71 -11.37 -1.38
CA ARG A 357 6.53 -10.96 -0.59
C ARG A 357 6.55 -11.51 0.82
N VAL A 358 6.93 -12.77 1.00
CA VAL A 358 6.97 -13.37 2.35
C VAL A 358 8.08 -12.77 3.21
N MET A 359 9.15 -12.25 2.60
CA MET A 359 10.22 -11.57 3.34
C MET A 359 9.75 -10.26 3.98
N GLU A 360 8.72 -9.60 3.44
CA GLU A 360 8.11 -8.42 4.07
C GLU A 360 7.51 -8.77 5.45
N LEU A 361 7.10 -10.04 5.63
CA LEU A 361 6.52 -10.61 6.86
C LEU A 361 7.56 -11.22 7.81
N ALA A 362 8.85 -11.16 7.49
CA ALA A 362 9.91 -11.73 8.33
C ALA A 362 9.94 -11.08 9.74
N PRO A 363 10.20 -11.86 10.79
CA PRO A 363 10.29 -11.33 12.15
C PRO A 363 11.56 -10.49 12.35
N ALA A 364 11.50 -9.50 13.25
CA ALA A 364 12.67 -8.70 13.60
C ALA A 364 13.78 -9.56 14.25
N GLY A 365 15.03 -9.23 13.91
CA GLY A 365 16.24 -9.90 14.39
C GLY A 365 16.70 -11.10 13.56
N MET A 366 16.05 -11.37 12.41
CA MET A 366 16.49 -12.40 11.48
C MET A 366 17.80 -11.97 10.78
N PRO A 367 18.84 -12.83 10.72
CA PRO A 367 20.06 -12.54 9.98
C PRO A 367 19.79 -12.32 8.48
N ALA A 368 20.41 -11.30 7.87
CA ALA A 368 20.16 -10.91 6.48
C ALA A 368 20.49 -12.02 5.44
N GLN A 369 21.33 -13.00 5.78
CA GLN A 369 21.78 -14.08 4.90
C GLN A 369 21.08 -15.42 5.19
N GLN A 370 20.15 -15.46 6.16
CA GLN A 370 19.46 -16.70 6.48
C GLN A 370 18.45 -17.05 5.39
N GLN A 371 18.57 -18.24 4.80
CA GLN A 371 17.57 -18.77 3.87
C GLN A 371 16.28 -19.12 4.62
N VAL A 372 15.13 -18.75 4.02
CA VAL A 372 13.81 -19.12 4.53
C VAL A 372 13.40 -20.46 3.93
N PRO A 373 13.23 -21.51 4.74
CA PRO A 373 12.78 -22.80 4.22
C PRO A 373 11.29 -22.75 3.82
N PHE A 374 10.99 -23.34 2.67
CA PHE A 374 9.64 -23.68 2.23
C PHE A 374 9.38 -25.15 2.54
N LEU A 375 8.31 -25.41 3.28
CA LEU A 375 7.91 -26.71 3.79
C LEU A 375 6.57 -27.11 3.17
N SER A 376 6.33 -28.41 3.02
CA SER A 376 5.02 -28.95 2.70
C SER A 376 4.91 -30.41 3.14
N VAL A 377 3.69 -30.94 3.28
CA VAL A 377 3.50 -32.37 3.55
C VAL A 377 3.82 -33.15 2.28
N GLY A 378 4.74 -34.13 2.36
CA GLY A 378 5.16 -34.93 1.21
C GLY A 378 6.17 -34.26 0.28
N GLY A 379 6.45 -32.97 0.47
CA GLY A 379 7.45 -32.21 -0.31
C GLY A 379 6.97 -31.74 -1.69
N ASP A 380 5.70 -31.95 -2.03
CA ASP A 380 5.07 -31.47 -3.27
C ASP A 380 3.94 -30.47 -2.96
N ILE A 381 3.25 -30.01 -4.01
CA ILE A 381 2.15 -29.02 -3.91
C ILE A 381 0.78 -29.69 -3.89
N GLY A 382 0.69 -31.02 -3.76
CA GLY A 382 -0.53 -31.80 -3.92
C GLY A 382 -1.00 -31.95 -5.36
N ILE A 383 -2.03 -32.77 -5.56
CA ILE A 383 -2.67 -33.00 -6.87
C ILE A 383 -4.15 -32.64 -6.76
N ARG A 384 -4.59 -31.69 -7.58
CA ARG A 384 -6.00 -31.31 -7.77
C ARG A 384 -6.31 -31.22 -9.26
N THR A 385 -7.24 -32.06 -9.72
CA THR A 385 -7.73 -32.03 -11.10
C THR A 385 -9.20 -31.66 -11.14
N VAL A 386 -9.53 -30.55 -11.78
CA VAL A 386 -10.91 -30.13 -11.97
C VAL A 386 -11.58 -31.04 -12.99
N GLN A 387 -12.70 -31.67 -12.60
CA GLN A 387 -13.51 -32.53 -13.46
C GLN A 387 -14.67 -31.75 -14.08
N HIS A 388 -15.26 -30.82 -13.32
CA HIS A 388 -16.40 -30.03 -13.77
C HIS A 388 -16.49 -28.70 -13.00
N ARG A 389 -16.97 -27.66 -13.67
CA ARG A 389 -17.31 -26.35 -13.08
C ARG A 389 -18.65 -25.91 -13.62
N ASP A 390 -19.51 -25.42 -12.75
CA ASP A 390 -20.81 -24.87 -13.13
C ASP A 390 -21.33 -23.94 -12.02
N CYS A 391 -22.45 -23.27 -12.27
CA CYS A 391 -23.12 -22.39 -11.32
C CYS A 391 -24.52 -22.92 -10.99
N SER A 392 -24.84 -23.00 -9.69
CA SER A 392 -26.17 -23.36 -9.20
C SER A 392 -26.94 -22.10 -8.79
N PRO A 393 -28.24 -21.96 -9.16
CA PRO A 393 -29.07 -20.86 -8.68
C PRO A 393 -29.16 -20.75 -7.14
N MET A 394 -28.95 -21.85 -6.42
CA MET A 394 -29.08 -21.89 -4.96
C MET A 394 -27.76 -21.67 -4.20
N SER A 395 -26.63 -22.09 -4.79
CA SER A 395 -25.34 -22.16 -4.07
C SER A 395 -24.24 -21.33 -4.73
N GLY A 396 -24.52 -20.76 -5.91
CA GLY A 396 -23.54 -20.08 -6.75
C GLY A 396 -22.60 -21.06 -7.42
N ASP A 397 -21.38 -20.60 -7.68
CA ASP A 397 -20.38 -21.38 -8.39
C ASP A 397 -19.91 -22.60 -7.57
N PHE A 398 -19.75 -23.72 -8.26
CA PHE A 398 -19.25 -24.95 -7.67
C PHE A 398 -18.23 -25.63 -8.59
N VAL A 399 -17.43 -26.50 -7.97
CA VAL A 399 -16.44 -27.32 -8.67
C VAL A 399 -16.55 -28.77 -8.21
N VAL A 400 -16.46 -29.68 -9.17
CA VAL A 400 -16.19 -31.10 -8.92
C VAL A 400 -14.72 -31.34 -9.24
N GLU A 401 -13.95 -31.81 -8.26
CA GLU A 401 -12.51 -31.98 -8.37
C GLU A 401 -12.06 -33.34 -7.83
N ASP A 402 -11.05 -33.92 -8.47
CA ASP A 402 -10.34 -35.09 -7.97
C ASP A 402 -9.07 -34.62 -7.25
N VAL A 403 -8.90 -35.06 -6.00
CA VAL A 403 -7.76 -34.69 -5.15
C VAL A 403 -7.07 -35.93 -4.62
N GLN A 404 -5.74 -35.85 -4.45
CA GLN A 404 -4.97 -36.89 -3.80
C GLN A 404 -4.95 -36.64 -2.28
N GLY A 405 -5.50 -37.58 -1.51
CA GLY A 405 -5.42 -37.61 -0.05
C GLY A 405 -4.24 -38.46 0.45
N ASP A 406 -4.28 -38.80 1.73
CA ASP A 406 -3.24 -39.63 2.35
C ASP A 406 -3.13 -41.03 1.69
N ASP A 407 -1.93 -41.60 1.75
CA ASP A 407 -1.57 -42.90 1.15
C ASP A 407 -1.83 -42.99 -0.37
N LYS A 408 -1.81 -41.84 -1.07
CA LYS A 408 -2.03 -41.71 -2.52
C LYS A 408 -3.43 -42.08 -2.99
N HIS A 409 -4.41 -42.17 -2.09
CA HIS A 409 -5.80 -42.41 -2.46
C HIS A 409 -6.41 -41.16 -3.12
N PHE A 410 -7.19 -41.36 -4.17
CA PHE A 410 -7.91 -40.28 -4.83
C PHE A 410 -9.36 -40.17 -4.36
N PHE A 411 -9.82 -38.95 -4.22
CA PHE A 411 -11.18 -38.61 -3.82
C PHE A 411 -11.78 -37.62 -4.80
N ARG A 412 -13.04 -37.84 -5.18
CA ARG A 412 -13.85 -36.88 -5.93
C ARG A 412 -14.68 -36.06 -4.98
N ARG A 413 -14.56 -34.74 -5.06
CA ARG A 413 -15.21 -33.78 -4.15
C ARG A 413 -16.08 -32.79 -4.90
N LEU A 414 -17.20 -32.42 -4.29
CA LEU A 414 -18.02 -31.27 -4.67
C LEU A 414 -17.76 -30.13 -3.67
N ILE A 415 -17.34 -28.97 -4.18
CA ILE A 415 -17.07 -27.75 -3.39
C ILE A 415 -17.89 -26.59 -3.93
N PHE A 416 -18.56 -25.86 -3.05
CA PHE A 416 -19.15 -24.55 -3.38
C PHE A 416 -18.09 -23.46 -3.19
N LEU A 417 -17.87 -22.63 -4.22
CA LEU A 417 -16.83 -21.62 -4.19
C LEU A 417 -17.16 -20.44 -3.26
N ASN A 418 -18.42 -20.30 -2.86
CA ASN A 418 -18.87 -19.40 -1.79
C ASN A 418 -18.56 -19.94 -0.37
N ASN A 419 -18.22 -21.22 -0.24
CA ASN A 419 -17.79 -21.82 1.03
C ASN A 419 -16.62 -22.80 0.79
N ARG A 420 -15.47 -22.22 0.42
CA ARG A 420 -14.28 -22.93 -0.07
C ARG A 420 -13.65 -23.90 0.95
N ASN A 421 -13.98 -23.73 2.23
CA ASN A 421 -13.42 -24.48 3.35
C ASN A 421 -14.28 -25.70 3.74
N VAL A 422 -15.39 -25.95 3.06
CA VAL A 422 -16.30 -27.05 3.37
C VAL A 422 -16.49 -27.96 2.15
N VAL A 423 -16.18 -29.25 2.36
CA VAL A 423 -16.47 -30.29 1.38
C VAL A 423 -17.95 -30.68 1.47
N GLN A 424 -18.70 -30.50 0.38
CA GLN A 424 -20.15 -30.76 0.37
C GLN A 424 -20.46 -32.24 0.14
N SER A 425 -19.64 -32.91 -0.67
CA SER A 425 -19.71 -34.34 -0.92
C SER A 425 -18.32 -34.85 -1.26
N GLU A 426 -17.99 -36.05 -0.79
CA GLU A 426 -16.73 -36.73 -1.06
C GLU A 426 -16.99 -38.21 -1.35
N ALA A 427 -16.33 -38.74 -2.38
CA ALA A 427 -16.32 -40.16 -2.68
C ALA A 427 -14.90 -40.64 -3.00
N ARG A 428 -14.46 -41.74 -2.38
CA ARG A 428 -13.19 -42.39 -2.71
C ARG A 428 -13.27 -43.06 -4.08
N LEU A 429 -12.26 -42.84 -4.91
CA LEU A 429 -12.14 -43.48 -6.22
C LEU A 429 -11.54 -44.89 -6.04
N LEU A 430 -12.19 -45.91 -6.63
CA LEU A 430 -11.88 -47.33 -6.42
C LEU A 430 -10.84 -47.91 -7.40
N LYS A 431 -10.31 -47.12 -8.32
CA LYS A 431 -9.26 -47.54 -9.26
C LYS A 431 -8.22 -46.43 -9.38
N ASP A 432 -6.95 -46.83 -9.39
CA ASP A 432 -5.88 -46.03 -9.99
C ASP A 432 -6.25 -45.83 -11.46
N VAL A 433 -6.96 -44.75 -11.75
CA VAL A 433 -7.08 -44.28 -13.12
C VAL A 433 -5.68 -43.84 -13.49
N SER A 434 -4.96 -44.69 -14.22
CA SER A 434 -3.65 -44.34 -14.74
C SER A 434 -3.80 -43.01 -15.47
N HIS A 435 -3.06 -41.98 -15.03
CA HIS A 435 -3.09 -40.66 -15.66
C HIS A 435 -2.67 -40.68 -17.15
N ARG A 436 -2.24 -41.84 -17.68
CA ARG A 436 -1.95 -42.04 -19.11
C ARG A 436 -3.20 -42.18 -19.98
N ASP A 437 -4.33 -42.63 -19.43
CA ASP A 437 -5.52 -42.93 -20.27
C ASP A 437 -6.46 -41.73 -20.49
N LEU A 438 -6.26 -40.63 -19.74
CA LEU A 438 -6.98 -39.36 -19.95
C LEU A 438 -6.31 -38.44 -20.99
N ALA A 439 -5.02 -38.67 -21.31
CA ALA A 439 -4.26 -37.84 -22.24
C ALA A 439 -4.53 -38.15 -23.73
N VAL A 440 -5.20 -39.27 -24.05
CA VAL A 440 -5.35 -39.76 -25.43
C VAL A 440 -6.67 -39.34 -26.11
N LYS A 441 -7.48 -38.50 -25.46
CA LYS A 441 -8.75 -38.03 -26.05
C LYS A 441 -8.91 -36.53 -26.19
N TRP A 442 -7.81 -35.79 -26.39
CA TRP A 442 -7.87 -34.39 -26.84
C TRP A 442 -6.66 -34.05 -27.73
N GLN A 443 -6.57 -34.71 -28.88
CA GLN A 443 -5.90 -34.17 -30.06
C GLN A 443 -6.95 -33.99 -31.14
N GLU A 444 -7.78 -32.94 -31.02
CA GLU A 444 -8.49 -32.33 -32.14
C GLU A 444 -9.19 -31.04 -31.67
N ALA A 445 -8.41 -29.96 -31.60
CA ALA A 445 -8.82 -28.57 -31.80
C ALA A 445 -7.61 -27.68 -31.47
N GLY A 446 -6.73 -27.49 -32.45
CA GLY A 446 -5.56 -26.63 -32.30
C GLY A 446 -5.92 -25.14 -32.34
N TRP A 447 -5.19 -24.31 -31.62
CA TRP A 447 -4.87 -22.91 -31.97
C TRP A 447 -3.49 -22.55 -31.39
N TRP A 448 -2.84 -21.61 -32.08
CA TRP A 448 -1.41 -21.35 -32.14
C TRP A 448 -0.77 -20.70 -30.90
N LEU A 449 0.51 -21.03 -30.68
CA LEU A 449 1.43 -20.32 -29.78
C LEU A 449 1.56 -18.84 -30.18
N THR A 450 1.38 -17.95 -29.20
CA THR A 450 2.09 -16.67 -29.14
C THR A 450 2.73 -16.52 -27.78
N ASN A 451 4.06 -16.33 -27.79
CA ASN A 451 4.87 -15.99 -26.63
C ASN A 451 4.36 -14.68 -26.00
N LEU A 452 4.01 -14.73 -24.72
CA LEU A 452 3.88 -13.56 -23.85
C LEU A 452 4.71 -13.83 -22.60
N ILE A 453 5.75 -13.02 -22.43
CA ILE A 453 6.54 -12.91 -21.21
C ILE A 453 5.60 -12.32 -20.14
N PRO A 454 5.32 -12.99 -19.01
CA PRO A 454 4.47 -12.38 -17.99
C PRO A 454 5.34 -11.56 -17.03
N SER A 455 5.08 -10.27 -16.99
CA SER A 455 5.46 -9.41 -15.88
C SER A 455 4.62 -9.78 -14.66
N HIS A 456 5.05 -10.80 -13.90
CA HIS A 456 4.36 -11.25 -12.68
C HIS A 456 4.38 -10.14 -11.63
N SER A 457 3.24 -9.47 -11.42
CA SER A 457 3.10 -8.42 -10.42
C SER A 457 2.04 -8.80 -9.41
N LEU A 458 2.39 -9.59 -8.38
CA LEU A 458 1.46 -9.86 -7.29
C LEU A 458 1.36 -8.68 -6.32
N TYR A 459 0.18 -8.46 -5.73
CA TYR A 459 -0.01 -7.46 -4.67
C TYR A 459 -0.75 -8.04 -3.45
N LEU A 460 -0.36 -7.61 -2.25
CA LEU A 460 -0.94 -8.05 -0.98
C LEU A 460 -2.11 -7.14 -0.57
N THR A 461 -3.18 -7.75 -0.07
CA THR A 461 -4.31 -7.07 0.57
C THR A 461 -4.66 -7.74 1.92
N VAL A 462 -5.19 -6.96 2.86
CA VAL A 462 -5.56 -7.44 4.20
C VAL A 462 -6.98 -7.99 4.16
N CYS A 463 -7.18 -9.23 4.64
CA CYS A 463 -8.51 -9.84 4.72
C CYS A 463 -9.43 -9.04 5.68
N PRO A 464 -10.78 -9.12 5.52
CA PRO A 464 -11.74 -8.33 6.32
C PRO A 464 -11.56 -8.40 7.84
N SER A 465 -11.14 -9.55 8.38
CA SER A 465 -10.88 -9.72 9.82
C SER A 465 -9.73 -8.85 10.35
N GLY A 466 -8.73 -8.54 9.51
CA GLY A 466 -7.63 -7.64 9.85
C GLY A 466 -7.98 -6.16 9.71
N ARG A 467 -8.98 -5.81 8.88
CA ARG A 467 -9.44 -4.41 8.69
C ARG A 467 -10.11 -3.86 9.95
N ALA A 468 -10.87 -4.68 10.68
CA ALA A 468 -11.55 -4.25 11.91
C ALA A 468 -10.57 -3.75 13.00
N ALA A 469 -9.40 -4.38 13.14
CA ALA A 469 -8.37 -3.95 14.08
C ALA A 469 -7.74 -2.59 13.71
N TRP A 470 -7.66 -2.29 12.41
CA TRP A 470 -7.19 -0.99 11.92
C TRP A 470 -8.23 0.11 12.18
N GLU A 471 -9.52 -0.14 11.92
CA GLU A 471 -10.59 0.86 12.13
C GLU A 471 -10.72 1.30 13.60
N GLU A 472 -10.48 0.39 14.55
CA GLU A 472 -10.47 0.69 15.99
C GLU A 472 -9.29 1.59 16.39
N LEU A 473 -8.11 1.36 15.79
CA LEU A 473 -6.91 2.19 16.01
C LEU A 473 -6.96 3.51 15.26
N GLU A 474 -7.59 3.58 14.08
CA GLU A 474 -7.80 4.85 13.38
C GLU A 474 -8.65 5.80 14.23
N ARG A 475 -9.58 5.27 15.05
CA ARG A 475 -10.26 6.07 16.08
C ARG A 475 -9.33 6.54 17.20
N GLU A 476 -8.42 5.68 17.67
CA GLU A 476 -7.43 6.08 18.68
C GLU A 476 -6.43 7.13 18.17
N PHE A 477 -6.09 7.12 16.87
CA PHE A 477 -5.27 8.18 16.26
C PHE A 477 -6.03 9.49 16.02
N ARG A 478 -7.38 9.44 15.97
CA ARG A 478 -8.25 10.63 15.88
C ARG A 478 -8.47 11.31 17.24
N THR A 479 -8.24 10.61 18.36
CA THR A 479 -8.35 11.12 19.74
C THR A 479 -7.00 11.55 20.29
#